data_AF-A0A7J7MA14-F1
#
_entry.id   AF-A0A7J7MA14-F1
#
_cell.length_a   1.000
_cell.length_b   1.000
_cell.length_c   1.000
_cell.angle_alpha   90.00
_cell.angle_beta   90.00
_cell.angle_gamma   90.00
#
_symmetry.space_group_name_H-M   'P 1'
#
loop_
_entity.id
_entity.type
_entity.pdbx_description
1 polymer ?
#
loop_
_entity_poly.entity_id
_entity_poly.type
_entity_poly.pdbx_seq_one_letter_code
_entity_poly.pdbx_strand_id
1 'polypeptide(L)'
;HDSTQAADPEEAEAISVIRGMRAAIRLGLERVLMLTDCRRLVRAFELGSDDLSWGALTLAPDMCCLASSFTAFRFCYFSRTFNFEAHALAAKVAGLARVNYGLLGDNLPPPSNVVSLLQSKKIPRIRIFGPDHTVLNALRRSGIKVVLGASNTDITRLGSDLSFAQDWVRTNVAPYAENVCYVVAGNELIPGQQAETILPAMKNLNSALKAANLAIPVSTAVSTKVLGKTYPPSAGEFEQSVNSVMRSITSFLAENRSPLLVNVYPYFSYVDNKATIKLDYLNRRNLSCKMVISATKTYLMQY
;
A
#
# COMPACT_ATOMS: atom_id res chain seq x y z
N HIS A 1 -26.20 -11.45 -34.29
CA HIS A 1 -24.82 -11.57 -34.80
C HIS A 1 -23.89 -11.07 -33.72
N ASP A 2 -23.35 -12.00 -32.94
CA ASP A 2 -22.28 -11.76 -31.97
C ASP A 2 -20.95 -11.54 -32.70
N SER A 3 -20.25 -10.48 -32.33
CA SER A 3 -18.79 -10.40 -32.43
C SER A 3 -18.26 -9.28 -31.53
N THR A 4 -18.25 -9.50 -30.21
CA THR A 4 -17.33 -8.79 -29.32
C THR A 4 -15.92 -9.28 -29.62
N GLN A 5 -15.24 -8.66 -30.60
CA GLN A 5 -13.79 -8.74 -30.71
C GLN A 5 -13.20 -8.25 -29.39
N ALA A 6 -12.36 -9.07 -28.76
CA ALA A 6 -11.58 -8.63 -27.62
C ALA A 6 -10.72 -7.44 -28.07
N ALA A 7 -10.94 -6.26 -27.46
CA ALA A 7 -10.11 -5.09 -27.73
C ALA A 7 -8.64 -5.45 -27.46
N ASP A 8 -7.76 -5.12 -28.40
CA ASP A 8 -6.32 -5.33 -28.26
C ASP A 8 -5.87 -4.71 -26.93
N PRO A 9 -5.25 -5.47 -25.99
CA PRO A 9 -4.80 -4.96 -24.70
C PRO A 9 -3.94 -3.69 -24.82
N GLU A 10 -3.21 -3.56 -25.93
CA GLU A 10 -2.33 -2.44 -26.19
C GLU A 10 -3.09 -1.20 -26.70
N GLU A 11 -4.17 -1.42 -27.45
CA GLU A 11 -5.12 -0.37 -27.82
C GLU A 11 -5.87 0.15 -26.58
N ALA A 12 -6.26 -0.74 -25.66
CA ALA A 12 -6.89 -0.36 -24.39
C ALA A 12 -5.95 0.48 -23.49
N GLU A 13 -4.65 0.16 -23.47
CA GLU A 13 -3.61 0.93 -22.79
C GLU A 13 -3.44 2.32 -23.44
N ALA A 14 -3.37 2.38 -24.78
CA ALA A 14 -3.28 3.65 -25.53
C ALA A 14 -4.48 4.57 -25.28
N ILE A 15 -5.71 4.04 -25.27
CA ILE A 15 -6.92 4.79 -24.92
C ILE A 15 -6.84 5.36 -23.51
N SER A 16 -6.30 4.59 -22.56
CA SER A 16 -6.12 5.01 -21.17
C SER A 16 -5.09 6.13 -21.06
N VAL A 17 -4.01 6.07 -21.83
CA VAL A 17 -2.99 7.13 -21.92
C VAL A 17 -3.61 8.43 -22.47
N ILE A 18 -4.34 8.36 -23.57
CA ILE A 18 -5.05 9.51 -24.16
C ILE A 18 -6.01 10.17 -23.15
N ARG A 19 -6.77 9.36 -22.40
CA ARG A 19 -7.68 9.87 -21.36
C ARG A 19 -6.92 10.62 -20.26
N GLY A 20 -5.76 10.10 -19.84
CA GLY A 20 -4.89 10.75 -18.87
C GLY A 20 -4.36 12.09 -19.35
N MET A 21 -3.88 12.16 -20.60
CA MET A 21 -3.39 13.40 -21.21
C MET A 21 -4.49 14.46 -21.32
N ARG A 22 -5.69 14.08 -21.78
CA ARG A 22 -6.85 14.99 -21.84
C ARG A 22 -7.25 15.51 -20.46
N ALA A 23 -7.14 14.68 -19.42
CA ALA A 23 -7.39 15.12 -18.04
C ALA A 23 -6.34 16.13 -17.56
N ALA A 24 -5.06 15.89 -17.84
CA ALA A 24 -3.97 16.81 -17.49
C ALA A 24 -4.13 18.19 -18.15
N ILE A 25 -4.54 18.22 -19.43
CA ILE A 25 -4.84 19.46 -20.15
C ILE A 25 -5.99 20.23 -19.47
N ARG A 26 -7.09 19.55 -19.14
CA ARG A 26 -8.23 20.18 -18.44
C ARG A 26 -7.86 20.75 -17.07
N LEU A 27 -6.87 20.16 -16.42
CA LEU A 27 -6.36 20.60 -15.11
C LEU A 27 -5.29 21.68 -15.21
N GLY A 28 -4.95 22.15 -16.41
CA GLY A 28 -3.92 23.18 -16.63
C GLY A 28 -2.51 22.71 -16.28
N LEU A 29 -2.24 21.41 -16.31
CA LEU A 29 -0.89 20.90 -16.05
C LEU A 29 0.00 21.19 -17.25
N GLU A 30 1.08 21.94 -17.04
CA GLU A 30 1.99 22.31 -18.12
C GLU A 30 3.13 21.30 -18.32
N ARG A 31 3.52 20.59 -17.25
CA ARG A 31 4.64 19.62 -17.26
C ARG A 31 4.15 18.24 -16.82
N VAL A 32 4.27 17.25 -17.68
CA VAL A 32 3.69 15.91 -17.48
C VAL A 32 4.73 14.83 -17.75
N LEU A 33 4.94 13.97 -16.75
CA LEU A 33 5.62 12.68 -16.89
C LEU A 33 4.56 11.59 -16.86
N MET A 34 4.48 10.79 -17.91
CA MET A 34 3.53 9.71 -18.05
C MET A 34 4.27 8.37 -18.18
N LEU A 35 3.84 7.38 -17.42
CA LEU A 35 4.48 6.07 -17.32
C LEU A 35 3.51 5.00 -17.84
N THR A 36 4.00 4.08 -18.66
CA THR A 36 3.26 2.89 -19.09
C THR A 36 4.13 1.65 -18.98
N ASP A 37 3.51 0.51 -18.71
CA ASP A 37 4.19 -0.79 -18.74
C ASP A 37 4.20 -1.43 -20.14
N CYS A 38 3.65 -0.74 -21.13
CA CYS A 38 3.68 -1.13 -22.53
C CYS A 38 4.89 -0.54 -23.25
N ARG A 39 5.97 -1.33 -23.33
CA ARG A 39 7.21 -0.93 -24.03
C ARG A 39 6.97 -0.61 -25.50
N ARG A 40 6.05 -1.32 -26.15
CA ARG A 40 5.75 -1.14 -27.57
C ARG A 40 4.99 0.16 -27.82
N LEU A 41 4.11 0.58 -26.91
CA LEU A 41 3.41 1.87 -26.97
C LEU A 41 4.36 3.07 -26.80
N VAL A 42 5.33 2.98 -25.88
CA VAL A 42 6.38 4.02 -25.72
C VAL A 42 7.22 4.12 -26.99
N ARG A 43 7.64 2.99 -27.56
CA ARG A 43 8.36 2.98 -28.84
C ARG A 43 7.51 3.55 -29.98
N ALA A 44 6.22 3.22 -30.05
CA ALA A 44 5.33 3.77 -31.08
C ALA A 44 5.18 5.30 -30.97
N PHE A 45 5.12 5.81 -29.74
CA PHE A 45 5.13 7.25 -29.47
C PHE A 45 6.46 7.92 -29.84
N GLU A 46 7.59 7.27 -29.56
CA GLU A 46 8.94 7.80 -29.83
C GLU A 46 9.32 7.77 -31.31
N LEU A 47 8.95 6.70 -32.03
CA LEU A 47 9.43 6.42 -33.38
C LEU A 47 8.53 6.98 -34.49
N GLY A 48 7.24 7.23 -34.21
CA GLY A 48 6.28 7.67 -35.22
C GLY A 48 6.00 6.59 -36.28
N SER A 49 4.84 5.95 -36.17
CA SER A 49 4.09 5.13 -37.16
C SER A 49 4.75 4.08 -38.08
N ASP A 50 6.06 4.07 -38.34
CA ASP A 50 6.56 3.50 -39.59
C ASP A 50 6.96 2.01 -39.56
N ASP A 51 6.81 1.30 -38.45
CA ASP A 51 7.27 -0.11 -38.39
C ASP A 51 6.49 -1.08 -37.49
N LEU A 52 5.18 -0.88 -37.30
CA LEU A 52 4.36 -1.79 -36.48
C LEU A 52 2.97 -2.01 -37.11
N SER A 53 2.32 -3.16 -36.86
CA SER A 53 1.03 -3.53 -37.46
C SER A 53 -0.01 -3.96 -36.40
N TRP A 54 -0.84 -3.02 -35.93
CA TRP A 54 -1.91 -3.23 -34.90
C TRP A 54 -2.64 -1.93 -34.49
N GLY A 55 -3.80 -2.08 -33.80
CA GLY A 55 -4.78 -1.03 -33.51
C GLY A 55 -4.26 0.19 -32.73
N ALA A 56 -3.30 0.01 -31.81
CA ALA A 56 -2.73 1.10 -31.00
C ALA A 56 -2.00 2.19 -31.81
N LEU A 57 -1.55 1.89 -33.03
CA LEU A 57 -0.92 2.89 -33.91
C LEU A 57 -1.87 3.96 -34.41
N THR A 58 -3.15 3.62 -34.59
CA THR A 58 -4.17 4.61 -35.00
C THR A 58 -4.33 5.72 -33.95
N LEU A 59 -3.90 5.45 -32.71
CA LEU A 59 -3.99 6.34 -31.56
C LEU A 59 -2.66 7.06 -31.25
N ALA A 60 -1.54 6.65 -31.85
CA ALA A 60 -0.25 7.30 -31.64
C ALA A 60 -0.23 8.77 -32.12
N PRO A 61 -0.82 9.14 -33.28
CA PRO A 61 -0.94 10.54 -33.69
C PRO A 61 -1.72 11.39 -32.68
N ASP A 62 -2.80 10.85 -32.12
CA ASP A 62 -3.59 11.51 -31.08
C ASP A 62 -2.77 11.75 -29.82
N MET A 63 -1.97 10.77 -29.41
CA MET A 63 -1.05 10.91 -28.28
C MET A 63 0.02 11.98 -28.55
N CYS A 64 0.63 12.00 -29.73
CA CYS A 64 1.60 13.03 -30.12
C CYS A 64 0.98 14.43 -30.16
N CYS A 65 -0.24 14.54 -30.68
CA CYS A 65 -1.00 15.80 -30.70
C CYS A 65 -1.31 16.30 -29.29
N LEU A 66 -1.74 15.42 -28.38
CA LEU A 66 -1.97 15.81 -26.98
C LEU A 66 -0.66 16.17 -26.26
N ALA A 67 0.45 15.52 -26.62
CA ALA A 67 1.75 15.77 -25.99
C ALA A 67 2.25 17.19 -26.26
N SER A 68 1.95 17.76 -27.43
CA SER A 68 2.33 19.14 -27.79
C SER A 68 1.56 20.20 -27.03
N SER A 69 0.48 19.84 -26.32
CA SER A 69 -0.26 20.74 -25.44
C SER A 69 0.46 21.01 -24.11
N PHE A 70 1.57 20.33 -23.82
CA PHE A 70 2.37 20.49 -22.61
C PHE A 70 3.68 21.21 -22.91
N THR A 71 4.12 22.11 -22.02
CA THR A 71 5.43 22.77 -22.11
C THR A 71 6.58 21.79 -21.88
N ALA A 72 6.34 20.71 -21.14
CA ALA A 72 7.24 19.58 -21.05
C ALA A 72 6.47 18.27 -20.92
N PHE A 73 6.63 17.36 -21.88
CA PHE A 73 6.06 16.02 -21.84
C PHE A 73 7.16 14.96 -21.89
N ARG A 74 7.03 13.92 -21.05
CA ARG A 74 7.86 12.72 -21.09
C ARG A 74 6.96 11.50 -20.98
N PHE A 75 7.11 10.57 -21.91
CA PHE A 75 6.44 9.29 -21.88
C PHE A 75 7.49 8.19 -21.73
N CYS A 76 7.45 7.43 -20.65
CA CYS A 76 8.51 6.49 -20.32
C CYS A 76 7.97 5.10 -20.04
N TYR A 77 8.75 4.10 -20.47
CA TYR A 77 8.49 2.71 -20.11
C TYR A 77 8.82 2.49 -18.64
N PHE A 78 7.86 1.95 -17.90
CA PHE A 78 8.03 1.49 -16.53
C PHE A 78 7.92 -0.03 -16.48
N SER A 79 8.98 -0.70 -16.02
CA SER A 79 9.07 -2.15 -16.18
C SER A 79 8.05 -2.91 -15.34
N ARG A 80 7.36 -3.87 -15.98
CA ARG A 80 6.52 -4.86 -15.27
C ARG A 80 7.28 -5.66 -14.23
N THR A 81 8.62 -5.70 -14.24
CA THR A 81 9.38 -6.32 -13.14
C THR A 81 9.13 -5.65 -11.80
N PHE A 82 8.88 -4.34 -11.73
CA PHE A 82 8.51 -3.68 -10.47
C PHE A 82 7.10 -4.09 -10.02
N ASN A 83 6.16 -4.24 -10.97
CA ASN A 83 4.82 -4.75 -10.70
C ASN A 83 4.84 -6.24 -10.34
N PHE A 84 5.69 -7.04 -10.98
CA PHE A 84 5.87 -8.46 -10.69
C PHE A 84 6.56 -8.67 -9.34
N GLU A 85 7.53 -7.84 -8.98
CA GLU A 85 8.12 -7.81 -7.64
C GLU A 85 7.11 -7.35 -6.59
N ALA A 86 6.29 -6.34 -6.89
CA ALA A 86 5.20 -5.89 -6.01
C ALA A 86 4.08 -6.94 -5.89
N HIS A 87 3.75 -7.66 -6.96
CA HIS A 87 2.80 -8.77 -6.97
C HIS A 87 3.35 -10.00 -6.26
N ALA A 88 4.63 -10.34 -6.48
CA ALA A 88 5.32 -11.41 -5.78
C ALA A 88 5.47 -11.07 -4.29
N LEU A 89 5.70 -9.79 -3.95
CA LEU A 89 5.68 -9.29 -2.58
C LEU A 89 4.26 -9.40 -2.02
N ALA A 90 3.23 -8.86 -2.67
CA ALA A 90 1.83 -8.96 -2.26
C ALA A 90 1.35 -10.42 -2.07
N ALA A 91 1.74 -11.32 -2.97
CA ALA A 91 1.43 -12.76 -2.90
C ALA A 91 2.21 -13.46 -1.78
N LYS A 92 3.47 -13.08 -1.53
CA LYS A 92 4.23 -13.50 -0.32
C LYS A 92 3.68 -12.86 0.96
N VAL A 93 2.93 -11.76 0.83
CA VAL A 93 2.38 -10.91 1.89
C VAL A 93 0.89 -11.18 2.12
N ALA A 94 0.30 -12.25 1.55
CA ALA A 94 -1.06 -12.69 1.85
C ALA A 94 -1.33 -12.66 3.38
N GLY A 95 -2.03 -11.62 3.83
CA GLY A 95 -2.18 -11.20 5.23
C GLY A 95 -0.86 -10.96 5.99
N LEU A 96 -0.38 -9.72 6.05
CA LEU A 96 0.62 -9.30 7.05
C LEU A 96 0.17 -9.64 8.47
N ALA A 97 -1.13 -9.75 8.72
CA ALA A 97 -1.69 -10.54 9.81
C ALA A 97 -2.97 -11.18 9.29
N ARG A 98 -3.33 -12.35 9.81
CA ARG A 98 -4.64 -12.96 9.50
C ARG A 98 -5.70 -12.56 10.52
N VAL A 99 -5.27 -12.19 11.73
CA VAL A 99 -6.14 -11.75 12.82
C VAL A 99 -5.45 -10.63 13.61
N ASN A 100 -6.21 -9.60 13.95
CA ASN A 100 -5.81 -8.58 14.93
C ASN A 100 -6.12 -9.13 16.34
N TYR A 101 -5.11 -9.23 17.20
CA TYR A 101 -5.29 -9.61 18.60
C TYR A 101 -5.44 -8.34 19.45
N GLY A 102 -6.68 -7.91 19.64
CA GLY A 102 -7.04 -6.80 20.51
C GLY A 102 -7.02 -7.21 21.99
N LEU A 103 -6.52 -6.31 22.84
CA LEU A 103 -6.35 -6.53 24.28
C LEU A 103 -7.27 -5.64 25.14
N LEU A 104 -8.11 -4.84 24.51
CA LEU A 104 -9.08 -3.97 25.18
C LEU A 104 -10.39 -4.75 25.41
N GLY A 105 -10.40 -5.56 26.46
CA GLY A 105 -11.57 -6.29 26.94
C GLY A 105 -11.33 -6.78 28.38
N ASP A 106 -12.38 -6.88 29.17
CA ASP A 106 -12.33 -7.21 30.60
C ASP A 106 -12.48 -8.71 30.92
N ASN A 107 -12.86 -9.51 29.92
CA ASN A 107 -13.11 -10.95 30.04
C ASN A 107 -12.30 -11.79 29.02
N LEU A 108 -11.20 -11.23 28.51
CA LEU A 108 -10.39 -11.91 27.50
C LEU A 108 -9.68 -13.14 28.09
N PRO A 109 -9.58 -14.24 27.32
CA PRO A 109 -8.78 -15.39 27.74
C PRO A 109 -7.30 -15.01 27.94
N PRO A 110 -6.56 -15.73 28.79
CA PRO A 110 -5.12 -15.49 28.95
C PRO A 110 -4.39 -15.75 27.61
N PRO A 111 -3.27 -15.05 27.34
CA PRO A 111 -2.58 -15.14 26.05
C PRO A 111 -2.16 -16.55 25.63
N SER A 112 -1.82 -17.43 26.58
CA SER A 112 -1.53 -18.84 26.29
C SER A 112 -2.71 -19.56 25.63
N ASN A 113 -3.93 -19.35 26.13
CA ASN A 113 -5.15 -19.94 25.57
C ASN A 113 -5.44 -19.38 24.17
N VAL A 114 -5.20 -18.08 23.96
CA VAL A 114 -5.33 -17.46 22.64
C VAL A 114 -4.31 -18.03 21.66
N VAL A 115 -3.06 -18.23 22.07
CA VAL A 115 -2.02 -18.88 21.24
C VAL A 115 -2.44 -20.31 20.87
N SER A 116 -2.93 -21.11 21.83
CA SER A 116 -3.45 -22.45 21.54
C SER A 116 -4.62 -22.43 20.55
N LEU A 117 -5.54 -21.46 20.71
CA LEU A 117 -6.64 -21.27 19.77
C LEU A 117 -6.13 -20.93 18.36
N LEU A 118 -5.20 -19.99 18.24
CA LEU A 118 -4.60 -19.60 16.96
C LEU A 118 -3.90 -20.79 16.27
N GLN A 119 -3.17 -21.61 17.03
CA GLN A 119 -2.56 -22.84 16.52
C GLN A 119 -3.62 -23.85 16.04
N SER A 120 -4.68 -24.07 16.81
CA SER A 120 -5.77 -24.99 16.43
C SER A 120 -6.47 -24.57 15.12
N LYS A 121 -6.53 -23.25 14.85
CA LYS A 121 -7.09 -22.67 13.63
C LYS A 121 -6.06 -22.47 12.52
N LYS A 122 -4.82 -22.91 12.72
CA LYS A 122 -3.69 -22.76 11.78
C LYS A 122 -3.52 -21.30 11.35
N ILE A 123 -3.63 -20.37 12.29
CA ILE A 123 -3.39 -18.95 12.07
C ILE A 123 -1.88 -18.68 12.29
N PRO A 124 -1.10 -18.42 11.23
CA PRO A 124 0.35 -18.35 11.31
C PRO A 124 0.87 -16.97 11.72
N ARG A 125 0.02 -15.93 11.69
CA ARG A 125 0.44 -14.55 11.88
C ARG A 125 -0.67 -13.67 12.45
N ILE A 126 -0.34 -12.91 13.48
CA ILE A 126 -1.24 -11.96 14.14
C ILE A 126 -0.66 -10.54 14.17
N ARG A 127 -1.50 -9.56 14.46
CA ARG A 127 -1.09 -8.18 14.76
C ARG A 127 -1.48 -7.81 16.19
N ILE A 128 -0.57 -7.18 16.92
CA ILE A 128 -0.85 -6.49 18.18
C ILE A 128 -0.51 -5.01 18.04
N PHE A 129 -1.24 -4.15 18.75
CA PHE A 129 -1.19 -2.69 18.54
C PHE A 129 -0.22 -1.95 19.46
N GLY A 130 0.37 -2.67 20.40
CA GLY A 130 1.38 -2.19 21.35
C GLY A 130 2.21 -3.37 21.88
N PRO A 131 3.36 -3.11 22.52
CA PRO A 131 4.19 -4.16 23.10
C PRO A 131 3.57 -4.70 24.39
N ASP A 132 2.77 -5.76 24.28
CA ASP A 132 2.32 -6.54 25.44
C ASP A 132 3.28 -7.71 25.68
N HIS A 133 4.05 -7.64 26.75
CA HIS A 133 5.08 -8.63 27.04
C HIS A 133 4.48 -9.98 27.46
N THR A 134 3.26 -10.03 28.00
CA THR A 134 2.58 -11.28 28.32
C THR A 134 2.22 -12.04 27.04
N VAL A 135 1.71 -11.33 26.03
CA VAL A 135 1.42 -11.89 24.70
C VAL A 135 2.72 -12.29 23.98
N LEU A 136 3.73 -11.42 23.98
CA LEU A 136 5.02 -11.70 23.33
C LEU A 136 5.72 -12.92 23.95
N ASN A 137 5.63 -13.08 25.27
CA ASN A 137 6.13 -14.28 25.96
C ASN A 137 5.34 -15.53 25.57
N ALA A 138 4.00 -15.46 25.51
CA ALA A 138 3.16 -16.59 25.10
C ALA A 138 3.41 -17.02 23.64
N LEU A 139 3.83 -16.10 22.77
CA LEU A 139 4.14 -16.40 21.37
C LEU A 139 5.47 -17.14 21.19
N ARG A 140 6.39 -17.08 22.16
CA ARG A 140 7.70 -17.73 22.04
C ARG A 140 7.53 -19.22 21.75
N ARG A 141 8.29 -19.72 20.76
CA ARG A 141 8.26 -21.13 20.32
C ARG A 141 6.91 -21.64 19.81
N SER A 142 5.89 -20.77 19.63
CA SER A 142 4.58 -21.17 19.10
C SER A 142 4.56 -21.38 17.58
N GLY A 143 5.57 -20.88 16.87
CA GLY A 143 5.61 -20.79 15.41
C GLY A 143 4.78 -19.65 14.81
N ILE A 144 4.01 -18.91 15.63
CA ILE A 144 3.19 -17.78 15.19
C ILE A 144 4.06 -16.52 15.08
N LYS A 145 3.98 -15.84 13.95
CA LYS A 145 4.64 -14.55 13.70
C LYS A 145 3.76 -13.38 14.15
N VAL A 146 4.37 -12.28 14.55
CA VAL A 146 3.66 -11.09 15.01
C VAL A 146 4.08 -9.83 14.25
N VAL A 147 3.09 -9.05 13.84
CA VAL A 147 3.24 -7.65 13.45
C VAL A 147 3.05 -6.82 14.70
N LEU A 148 4.12 -6.19 15.16
CA LEU A 148 4.15 -5.45 16.41
C LEU A 148 3.97 -3.95 16.15
N GLY A 149 2.85 -3.40 16.59
CA GLY A 149 2.64 -1.96 16.63
C GLY A 149 3.42 -1.30 17.76
N ALA A 150 4.04 -0.17 17.47
CA ALA A 150 4.37 0.82 18.50
C ALA A 150 3.08 1.51 18.94
N SER A 151 2.94 1.75 20.25
CA SER A 151 1.82 2.51 20.78
C SER A 151 1.79 3.91 20.16
N ASN A 152 0.61 4.42 19.82
CA ASN A 152 0.46 5.79 19.30
C ASN A 152 1.03 6.85 20.26
N THR A 153 1.04 6.56 21.57
CA THR A 153 1.64 7.42 22.61
C THR A 153 3.16 7.56 22.48
N ASP A 154 3.83 6.55 21.91
CA ASP A 154 5.29 6.51 21.81
C ASP A 154 5.79 7.22 20.55
N ILE A 155 4.93 7.40 19.52
CA ILE A 155 5.35 7.80 18.16
C ILE A 155 6.08 9.14 18.15
N THR A 156 5.59 10.12 18.90
CA THR A 156 6.26 11.44 18.98
C THR A 156 7.68 11.30 19.51
N ARG A 157 7.87 10.53 20.60
CA ARG A 157 9.17 10.34 21.22
C ARG A 157 10.09 9.45 20.37
N LEU A 158 9.55 8.40 19.76
CA LEU A 158 10.27 7.58 18.77
C LEU A 158 10.77 8.43 17.60
N GLY A 159 10.03 9.45 17.18
CA GLY A 159 10.43 10.35 16.11
C GLY A 159 11.48 11.38 16.51
N SER A 160 11.45 11.88 17.74
CA SER A 160 12.34 12.95 18.20
C SER A 160 13.64 12.46 18.86
N ASP A 161 13.67 11.22 19.36
CA ASP A 161 14.76 10.70 20.20
C ASP A 161 15.22 9.31 19.71
N LEU A 162 16.39 9.25 19.08
CA LEU A 162 16.98 8.00 18.58
C LEU A 162 17.36 7.05 19.72
N SER A 163 17.83 7.55 20.85
CA SER A 163 18.19 6.72 22.01
C SER A 163 16.95 6.04 22.58
N PHE A 164 15.83 6.75 22.64
CA PHE A 164 14.54 6.16 22.99
C PHE A 164 14.13 5.06 22.01
N ALA A 165 14.32 5.25 20.70
CA ALA A 165 14.02 4.21 19.71
C ALA A 165 14.93 2.96 19.86
N GLN A 166 16.21 3.15 20.18
CA GLN A 166 17.15 2.05 20.48
C GLN A 166 16.71 1.27 21.72
N ASP A 167 16.33 1.97 22.79
CA ASP A 167 15.83 1.37 24.02
C ASP A 167 14.50 0.64 23.80
N TRP A 168 13.61 1.23 23.01
CA TRP A 168 12.32 0.63 22.64
C TRP A 168 12.54 -0.67 21.86
N VAL A 169 13.44 -0.69 20.86
CA VAL A 169 13.79 -1.90 20.12
C VAL A 169 14.44 -2.96 21.01
N ARG A 170 15.40 -2.56 21.86
CA ARG A 170 16.08 -3.46 22.80
C ARG A 170 15.10 -4.13 23.77
N THR A 171 14.07 -3.40 24.19
CA THR A 171 13.09 -3.87 25.18
C THR A 171 11.97 -4.69 24.54
N ASN A 172 11.44 -4.21 23.40
CA ASN A 172 10.17 -4.71 22.85
C ASN A 172 10.33 -5.62 21.63
N VAL A 173 11.48 -5.58 20.95
CA VAL A 173 11.68 -6.33 19.70
C VAL A 173 12.79 -7.37 19.85
N ALA A 174 13.98 -6.97 20.30
CA ALA A 174 15.15 -7.86 20.33
C ALA A 174 14.92 -9.18 21.08
N PRO A 175 14.24 -9.22 22.25
CA PRO A 175 13.99 -10.48 22.97
C PRO A 175 13.02 -11.41 22.24
N TYR A 176 12.30 -10.92 21.23
CA TYR A 176 11.22 -11.61 20.52
C TYR A 176 11.47 -11.63 19.00
N ALA A 177 12.71 -11.41 18.55
CA ALA A 177 13.07 -11.28 17.14
C ALA A 177 12.68 -12.51 16.29
N GLU A 178 12.62 -13.70 16.89
CA GLU A 178 12.13 -14.91 16.21
C GLU A 178 10.65 -14.86 15.87
N ASN A 179 9.83 -14.13 16.63
CA ASN A 179 8.40 -13.99 16.42
C ASN A 179 8.05 -12.72 15.64
N VAL A 180 8.72 -11.60 15.92
CA VAL A 180 8.41 -10.30 15.31
C VAL A 180 8.83 -10.29 13.84
N CYS A 181 7.85 -10.14 12.95
CA CYS A 181 8.08 -10.11 11.51
C CYS A 181 7.99 -8.71 10.89
N TYR A 182 7.30 -7.77 11.55
CA TYR A 182 7.25 -6.35 11.18
C TYR A 182 7.10 -5.50 12.44
N VAL A 183 7.68 -4.30 12.41
CA VAL A 183 7.39 -3.23 13.38
C VAL A 183 6.55 -2.15 12.69
N VAL A 184 5.49 -1.69 13.33
CA VAL A 184 4.55 -0.71 12.78
C VAL A 184 4.58 0.58 13.60
N ALA A 185 5.07 1.65 13.00
CA ALA A 185 5.09 2.99 13.57
C ALA A 185 3.72 3.67 13.40
N GLY A 186 2.88 3.54 14.43
CA GLY A 186 1.60 4.21 14.52
C GLY A 186 0.46 3.48 13.80
N ASN A 187 -0.76 3.74 14.28
CA ASN A 187 -2.00 3.22 13.71
C ASN A 187 -3.00 4.35 13.51
N GLU A 188 -3.31 4.63 12.24
CA GLU A 188 -4.30 5.63 11.79
C GLU A 188 -4.05 7.05 12.29
N LEU A 189 -2.77 7.42 12.48
CA LEU A 189 -2.37 8.78 12.86
C LEU A 189 -2.40 9.80 11.69
N ILE A 190 -2.76 9.34 10.48
CA ILE A 190 -2.90 10.17 9.27
C ILE A 190 -4.34 10.06 8.75
N PRO A 191 -5.04 11.20 8.54
CA PRO A 191 -4.67 12.55 8.99
C PRO A 191 -4.69 12.69 10.52
N GLY A 192 -3.89 13.60 11.08
CA GLY A 192 -3.85 13.86 12.52
C GLY A 192 -2.70 14.75 12.96
N GLN A 193 -2.71 15.20 14.21
CA GLN A 193 -1.67 16.08 14.77
C GLN A 193 -0.27 15.44 14.78
N GLN A 194 -0.21 14.11 14.84
CA GLN A 194 1.04 13.35 14.83
C GLN A 194 1.47 12.88 13.42
N ALA A 195 0.80 13.32 12.34
CA ALA A 195 1.10 12.83 10.99
C ALA A 195 2.58 13.03 10.61
N GLU A 196 3.14 14.19 10.93
CA GLU A 196 4.54 14.56 10.62
C GLU A 196 5.57 13.80 11.48
N THR A 197 5.16 13.18 12.60
CA THR A 197 6.09 12.45 13.48
C THR A 197 6.29 10.99 13.06
N ILE A 198 5.44 10.47 12.19
CA ILE A 198 5.46 9.05 11.77
C ILE A 198 6.73 8.72 10.98
N LEU A 199 7.08 9.53 9.97
CA LEU A 199 8.27 9.24 9.15
C LEU A 199 9.57 9.33 9.97
N PRO A 200 9.79 10.36 10.81
CA PRO A 200 10.90 10.35 11.78
C PRO A 200 10.93 9.09 12.66
N ALA A 201 9.79 8.67 13.20
CA ALA A 201 9.71 7.46 14.03
C ALA A 201 10.07 6.20 13.25
N MET A 202 9.60 6.06 12.01
CA MET A 202 9.97 4.95 11.11
C MET A 202 11.47 4.91 10.84
N LYS A 203 12.09 6.08 10.58
CA LYS A 203 13.54 6.19 10.35
C LYS A 203 14.33 5.77 11.59
N ASN A 204 13.96 6.27 12.77
CA ASN A 204 14.66 5.94 14.02
C ASN A 204 14.51 4.46 14.39
N LEU A 205 13.31 3.89 14.25
CA LEU A 205 13.08 2.45 14.46
C LEU A 205 13.91 1.61 13.48
N ASN A 206 13.97 1.98 12.20
CA ASN A 206 14.77 1.27 11.20
C ASN A 206 16.27 1.33 11.54
N SER A 207 16.78 2.48 11.96
CA SER A 207 18.16 2.64 12.42
C SER A 207 18.45 1.82 13.68
N ALA A 208 17.54 1.82 14.65
CA ALA A 208 17.67 1.04 15.88
C ALA A 208 17.66 -0.48 15.62
N LEU A 209 16.80 -0.97 14.72
CA LEU A 209 16.78 -2.38 14.31
C LEU A 209 18.07 -2.78 13.61
N LYS A 210 18.60 -1.95 12.72
CA LYS A 210 19.91 -2.17 12.07
C LYS A 210 21.04 -2.20 13.08
N ALA A 211 21.08 -1.27 14.04
CA ALA A 211 22.09 -1.24 15.09
C ALA A 211 22.04 -2.49 15.99
N ALA A 212 20.85 -3.08 16.17
CA ALA A 212 20.67 -4.34 16.88
C ALA A 212 20.92 -5.59 16.00
N ASN A 213 21.37 -5.44 14.75
CA ASN A 213 21.53 -6.51 13.76
C ASN A 213 20.23 -7.30 13.48
N LEU A 214 19.08 -6.64 13.56
CA LEU A 214 17.77 -7.24 13.30
C LEU A 214 17.27 -6.86 11.91
N ALA A 215 17.13 -7.85 11.03
CA ALA A 215 16.58 -7.68 9.69
C ALA A 215 15.03 -7.66 9.69
N ILE A 216 14.44 -6.85 10.58
CA ILE A 216 12.98 -6.72 10.72
C ILE A 216 12.52 -5.44 9.99
N PRO A 217 11.63 -5.54 8.99
CA PRO A 217 11.11 -4.38 8.27
C PRO A 217 10.20 -3.48 9.14
N VAL A 218 10.24 -2.18 8.84
CA VAL A 218 9.42 -1.14 9.48
C VAL A 218 8.34 -0.65 8.53
N SER A 219 7.12 -0.52 9.02
CA SER A 219 5.99 0.04 8.29
C SER A 219 5.19 1.03 9.15
N THR A 220 4.08 1.54 8.62
CA THR A 220 3.04 2.28 9.35
C THR A 220 1.67 1.77 8.88
N ALA A 221 0.64 1.93 9.72
CA ALA A 221 -0.73 1.58 9.38
C ALA A 221 -1.59 2.84 9.22
N VAL A 222 -2.21 2.99 8.04
CA VAL A 222 -3.11 4.10 7.73
C VAL A 222 -4.54 3.61 7.56
N SER A 223 -5.51 4.50 7.74
CA SER A 223 -6.90 4.23 7.36
C SER A 223 -7.15 4.66 5.91
N THR A 224 -8.31 4.32 5.36
CA THR A 224 -8.74 4.83 4.04
C THR A 224 -8.98 6.35 4.01
N LYS A 225 -8.97 7.04 5.16
CA LYS A 225 -9.08 8.51 5.23
C LYS A 225 -7.91 9.25 4.60
N VAL A 226 -6.80 8.57 4.31
CA VAL A 226 -5.68 9.16 3.57
C VAL A 226 -5.98 9.33 2.08
N LEU A 227 -7.10 8.80 1.58
CA LEU A 227 -7.51 8.88 0.18
C LEU A 227 -8.47 10.05 -0.04
N GLY A 228 -8.25 10.77 -1.15
CA GLY A 228 -9.13 11.84 -1.63
C GLY A 228 -10.17 11.28 -2.59
N LYS A 229 -9.79 11.15 -3.87
CA LYS A 229 -10.62 10.42 -4.85
C LYS A 229 -10.45 8.92 -4.67
N THR A 230 -11.58 8.22 -4.69
CA THR A 230 -11.64 6.76 -4.49
C THR A 230 -12.46 6.03 -5.56
N TYR A 231 -13.20 6.76 -6.41
CA TYR A 231 -14.03 6.18 -7.47
C TYR A 231 -13.80 6.86 -8.84
N PRO A 232 -13.63 6.07 -9.93
CA PRO A 232 -13.35 4.63 -9.89
C PRO A 232 -12.00 4.35 -9.19
N PRO A 233 -11.70 3.11 -8.75
CA PRO A 233 -10.43 2.82 -8.07
C PRO A 233 -9.17 3.25 -8.85
N SER A 234 -9.24 3.31 -10.18
CA SER A 234 -8.13 3.79 -11.03
C SER A 234 -7.85 5.29 -10.87
N ALA A 235 -8.81 6.07 -10.39
CA ALA A 235 -8.66 7.47 -10.04
C ALA A 235 -8.18 7.68 -8.59
N GLY A 236 -7.78 6.61 -7.90
CA GLY A 236 -7.32 6.64 -6.51
C GLY A 236 -6.14 7.60 -6.29
N GLU A 237 -6.32 8.59 -5.41
CA GLU A 237 -5.25 9.53 -5.04
C GLU A 237 -5.23 9.78 -3.52
N PHE A 238 -4.08 10.20 -3.00
CA PHE A 238 -4.02 10.67 -1.61
C PHE A 238 -4.78 11.99 -1.49
N GLU A 239 -5.44 12.18 -0.36
CA GLU A 239 -6.08 13.44 -0.02
C GLU A 239 -5.02 14.56 0.02
N GLN A 240 -5.41 15.76 -0.42
CA GLN A 240 -4.48 16.86 -0.68
C GLN A 240 -3.68 17.26 0.57
N SER A 241 -4.34 17.34 1.73
CA SER A 241 -3.72 17.76 3.00
C SER A 241 -2.67 16.78 3.51
N VAL A 242 -2.78 15.48 3.19
CA VAL A 242 -1.83 14.44 3.61
C VAL A 242 -0.88 13.97 2.52
N ASN A 243 -1.02 14.46 1.29
CA ASN A 243 -0.27 13.97 0.13
C ASN A 243 1.25 14.06 0.32
N SER A 244 1.75 15.16 0.88
CA SER A 244 3.19 15.35 1.14
C SER A 244 3.75 14.30 2.10
N VAL A 245 3.08 14.10 3.24
CA VAL A 245 3.46 13.11 4.26
C VAL A 245 3.40 11.70 3.68
N MET A 246 2.30 11.35 3.01
CA MET A 246 2.12 10.03 2.43
C MET A 246 3.13 9.73 1.33
N ARG A 247 3.48 10.70 0.48
CA ARG A 247 4.55 10.52 -0.52
C ARG A 247 5.88 10.20 0.15
N SER A 248 6.24 10.96 1.19
CA SER A 248 7.49 10.77 1.91
C SER A 248 7.56 9.40 2.61
N ILE A 249 6.45 8.96 3.22
CA ILE A 249 6.32 7.61 3.80
C ILE A 249 6.44 6.54 2.72
N THR A 250 5.73 6.67 1.61
CA THR A 250 5.79 5.66 0.53
C THR A 250 7.17 5.57 -0.12
N SER A 251 7.91 6.67 -0.23
CA SER A 251 9.31 6.66 -0.70
C SER A 251 10.19 5.85 0.26
N PHE A 252 10.12 6.14 1.56
CA PHE A 252 10.86 5.42 2.58
C PHE A 252 10.54 3.91 2.57
N LEU A 253 9.25 3.56 2.45
CA LEU A 253 8.80 2.17 2.36
C LEU A 253 9.38 1.47 1.12
N ALA A 254 9.36 2.12 -0.04
CA ALA A 254 9.92 1.59 -1.28
C ALA A 254 11.44 1.35 -1.16
N GLU A 255 12.18 2.33 -0.64
CA GLU A 255 13.63 2.25 -0.40
C GLU A 255 14.01 1.08 0.53
N ASN A 256 13.17 0.79 1.53
CA ASN A 256 13.38 -0.27 2.51
C ASN A 256 12.60 -1.56 2.21
N ARG A 257 12.03 -1.68 1.00
CA ARG A 257 11.23 -2.85 0.55
C ARG A 257 10.17 -3.31 1.56
N SER A 258 9.55 -2.33 2.23
CA SER A 258 8.56 -2.57 3.27
C SER A 258 7.15 -2.23 2.74
N PRO A 259 6.11 -3.01 3.10
CA PRO A 259 4.75 -2.74 2.65
C PRO A 259 4.17 -1.52 3.39
N LEU A 260 3.12 -0.90 2.84
CA LEU A 260 2.23 0.00 3.59
C LEU A 260 1.08 -0.83 4.16
N LEU A 261 0.77 -0.71 5.45
CA LEU A 261 -0.43 -1.33 6.03
C LEU A 261 -1.61 -0.36 5.85
N VAL A 262 -2.73 -0.88 5.36
CA VAL A 262 -3.98 -0.12 5.22
C VAL A 262 -5.08 -0.86 5.95
N ASN A 263 -5.72 -0.18 6.89
CA ASN A 263 -6.93 -0.70 7.53
C ASN A 263 -8.12 -0.38 6.61
N VAL A 264 -8.70 -1.42 6.02
CA VAL A 264 -9.81 -1.32 5.05
C VAL A 264 -11.08 -1.83 5.72
N TYR A 265 -12.11 -1.00 5.75
CA TYR A 265 -13.39 -1.32 6.41
C TYR A 265 -14.56 -1.05 5.45
N PRO A 266 -14.90 -2.00 4.56
CA PRO A 266 -16.01 -1.82 3.62
C PRO A 266 -17.36 -1.57 4.31
N TYR A 267 -17.52 -2.06 5.55
CA TYR A 267 -18.69 -1.79 6.38
C TYR A 267 -18.94 -0.29 6.59
N PHE A 268 -17.90 0.52 6.86
CA PHE A 268 -18.09 1.96 7.05
C PHE A 268 -18.50 2.65 5.76
N SER A 269 -17.91 2.29 4.62
CA SER A 269 -18.35 2.79 3.31
C SER A 269 -19.83 2.49 3.03
N TYR A 270 -20.30 1.29 3.40
CA TYR A 270 -21.71 0.93 3.28
C TYR A 270 -22.61 1.74 4.21
N VAL A 271 -22.29 1.83 5.51
CA VAL A 271 -23.13 2.54 6.48
C VAL A 271 -23.22 4.03 6.15
N ASP A 272 -22.13 4.63 5.68
CA ASP A 272 -22.07 6.06 5.33
C ASP A 272 -22.76 6.35 3.99
N ASN A 273 -22.93 5.36 3.11
CA ASN A 273 -23.49 5.55 1.78
C ASN A 273 -24.46 4.42 1.35
N LYS A 274 -25.43 4.11 2.21
CA LYS A 274 -26.41 3.03 1.99
C LYS A 274 -27.24 3.18 0.71
N ALA A 275 -27.40 4.41 0.21
CA ALA A 275 -28.13 4.71 -1.01
C ALA A 275 -27.37 4.25 -2.28
N THR A 276 -26.03 4.28 -2.26
CA THR A 276 -25.19 3.98 -3.42
C THR A 276 -24.51 2.61 -3.28
N ILE A 277 -24.05 2.25 -2.08
CA ILE A 277 -23.36 1.01 -1.80
C ILE A 277 -24.38 0.01 -1.24
N LYS A 278 -24.67 -1.05 -1.99
CA LYS A 278 -25.57 -2.12 -1.56
C LYS A 278 -24.83 -3.14 -0.72
N LEU A 279 -25.50 -3.76 0.25
CA LEU A 279 -24.90 -4.82 1.09
C LEU A 279 -24.34 -5.99 0.26
N ASP A 280 -24.99 -6.33 -0.86
CA ASP A 280 -24.52 -7.35 -1.82
C ASP A 280 -23.23 -6.98 -2.54
N TYR A 281 -22.82 -5.71 -2.52
CA TYR A 281 -21.50 -5.28 -2.98
C TYR A 281 -20.40 -5.71 -1.99
N LEU A 282 -20.73 -5.79 -0.69
CA LEU A 282 -19.83 -6.24 0.37
C LEU A 282 -19.76 -7.78 0.46
N ASN A 283 -20.88 -8.47 0.19
CA ASN A 283 -21.05 -9.90 0.50
C ASN A 283 -20.67 -10.87 -0.64
N ARG A 284 -19.74 -10.52 -1.55
CA ARG A 284 -19.45 -11.39 -2.71
C ARG A 284 -18.35 -12.41 -2.46
N ARG A 285 -18.75 -13.68 -2.37
CA ARG A 285 -17.91 -14.89 -2.29
C ARG A 285 -16.98 -15.15 -3.51
N ASN A 286 -16.94 -14.28 -4.53
CA ASN A 286 -16.23 -14.50 -5.80
C ASN A 286 -15.64 -13.20 -6.38
N LEU A 287 -14.88 -12.44 -5.60
CA LEU A 287 -13.91 -11.50 -6.17
C LEU A 287 -12.59 -12.23 -6.36
N SER A 288 -12.30 -12.65 -7.59
CA SER A 288 -10.91 -12.71 -8.03
C SER A 288 -10.35 -11.30 -7.87
N CYS A 289 -9.42 -11.08 -6.93
CA CYS A 289 -8.76 -9.79 -6.74
C CYS A 289 -8.26 -9.27 -8.09
N LYS A 290 -8.95 -8.28 -8.66
CA LYS A 290 -8.40 -7.48 -9.76
C LYS A 290 -7.82 -6.23 -9.11
N MET A 291 -6.50 -6.26 -8.94
CA MET A 291 -5.71 -5.12 -8.51
C MET A 291 -5.85 -4.01 -9.57
N VAL A 292 -6.21 -2.80 -9.14
CA VAL A 292 -6.22 -1.64 -10.03
C VAL A 292 -4.91 -0.90 -9.82
N ILE A 293 -4.04 -0.96 -10.84
CA ILE A 293 -2.77 -0.25 -10.89
C ILE A 293 -3.05 1.15 -11.45
N SER A 294 -2.76 2.19 -10.67
CA SER A 294 -2.60 3.56 -11.19
C SER A 294 -1.11 3.86 -11.26
N ALA A 295 -0.66 4.41 -12.38
CA ALA A 295 0.73 4.46 -12.87
C ALA A 295 1.76 5.18 -11.97
N THR A 296 1.45 5.49 -10.72
CA THR A 296 2.41 6.07 -9.76
C THR A 296 2.31 5.55 -8.32
N LYS A 297 1.35 4.69 -7.96
CA LYS A 297 1.16 4.22 -6.58
C LYS A 297 0.60 2.81 -6.53
N THR A 298 1.38 1.88 -5.97
CA THR A 298 0.90 0.53 -5.64
C THR A 298 0.18 0.57 -4.30
N TYR A 299 -1.11 0.23 -4.29
CA TYR A 299 -1.86 0.00 -3.06
C TYR A 299 -2.20 -1.48 -2.94
N LEU A 300 -1.82 -2.08 -1.82
CA LEU A 300 -2.38 -3.36 -1.38
C LEU A 300 -3.74 -3.05 -0.74
N MET A 301 -4.83 -3.18 -1.51
CA MET A 301 -6.15 -3.35 -0.91
C MET A 301 -6.34 -4.85 -0.66
N GLN A 302 -6.22 -5.22 0.62
CA GLN A 302 -6.74 -6.50 1.08
C GLN A 302 -8.25 -6.31 1.25
N TYR A 303 -9.03 -7.04 0.46
CA TYR A 303 -10.46 -7.26 0.71
C TYR A 303 -10.62 -8.31 1.82
#